data_AF-A0A5N8VWB1-F1
#
_entry.id   AF-A0A5N8VWB1-F1
#
_cell.length_a   1.000
_cell.length_b   1.000
_cell.length_c   1.000
_cell.angle_alpha   90.00
_cell.angle_beta   90.00
_cell.angle_gamma   90.00
#
_symmetry.space_group_name_H-M   'P 1'
#
loop_
_entity.id
_entity.type
_entity.pdbx_description
1 polymer ?
#
loop_
_entity_poly.entity_id
_entity_poly.type
_entity_poly.pdbx_seq_one_letter_code
_entity_poly.pdbx_strand_id
1 'polypeptide(L)'
;MQVNTLEALLFSGVQLRVGRLAFVDGNLMIDAAACGPPGRCPQCDHLGVRVHSRYWRHIADLPLGGQKMAVRLRVRRFFSAIRASADVGHSWSRWRA
;
A
#
# COMPACT_ATOMS: atom_id res chain seq x y z
N MET A 1 6.38 -9.93 18.78
CA MET A 1 5.40 -9.22 17.93
C MET A 1 5.20 -10.06 16.68
N GLN A 2 4.05 -10.72 16.54
CA GLN A 2 3.81 -11.70 15.47
C GLN A 2 3.39 -10.98 14.17
N VAL A 3 3.74 -11.56 13.03
CA VAL A 3 3.48 -11.02 11.67
C VAL A 3 2.00 -10.67 11.45
N ASN A 4 1.08 -11.38 12.11
CA ASN A 4 -0.37 -11.13 12.05
C ASN A 4 -0.81 -9.76 12.61
N THR A 5 0.00 -9.10 13.46
CA THR A 5 -0.39 -7.82 14.08
C THR A 5 -0.22 -6.64 13.11
N LEU A 6 0.64 -6.76 12.10
CA LEU A 6 0.85 -5.70 11.10
C LEU A 6 -0.26 -5.67 10.05
N GLU A 7 -0.89 -6.83 9.77
CA GLU A 7 -2.05 -6.94 8.88
C GLU A 7 -3.28 -6.23 9.45
N ALA A 8 -3.53 -6.37 10.75
CA ALA A 8 -4.72 -5.85 11.40
C ALA A 8 -4.78 -4.31 11.51
N LEU A 9 -3.63 -3.63 11.59
CA LEU A 9 -3.59 -2.18 11.86
C LEU A 9 -3.43 -1.31 10.61
N LEU A 10 -2.92 -1.87 9.49
CA LEU A 10 -2.64 -1.10 8.27
C LEU A 10 -3.44 -1.58 7.04
N PHE A 11 -4.05 -2.77 7.10
CA PHE A 11 -4.50 -3.51 5.92
C PHE A 11 -5.85 -4.21 6.06
N SER A 12 -6.74 -3.79 6.96
CA SER A 12 -8.10 -4.36 6.99
C SER A 12 -8.79 -4.14 5.63
N GLY A 13 -8.84 -5.18 4.79
CA GLY A 13 -9.39 -5.16 3.43
C GLY A 13 -8.38 -5.05 2.27
N VAL A 14 -7.07 -5.11 2.50
CA VAL A 14 -6.06 -5.02 1.42
C VAL A 14 -5.55 -6.39 1.03
N GLN A 15 -5.79 -6.81 -0.22
CA GLN A 15 -5.19 -8.02 -0.76
C GLN A 15 -3.74 -7.76 -1.14
N LEU A 16 -2.81 -8.56 -0.61
CA LEU A 16 -1.37 -8.45 -0.83
C LEU A 16 -0.84 -9.69 -1.56
N ARG A 17 0.10 -9.47 -2.47
CA ARG A 17 0.90 -10.52 -3.09
C ARG A 17 2.37 -10.32 -2.78
N VAL A 18 3.00 -11.31 -2.17
CA VAL A 18 4.47 -11.33 -2.01
C VAL A 18 5.10 -11.49 -3.40
N GLY A 19 6.04 -10.62 -3.72
CA GLY A 19 6.73 -10.59 -5.01
C GLY A 19 8.15 -11.10 -4.92
N ARG A 20 8.98 -10.49 -4.07
CA ARG A 20 10.40 -10.82 -3.95
C ARG A 20 10.82 -10.92 -2.50
N LEU A 21 11.69 -11.88 -2.23
CA LEU A 21 12.43 -12.00 -0.98
C LEU A 21 13.92 -11.91 -1.33
N ALA A 22 14.67 -11.07 -0.63
CA ALA A 22 16.10 -10.92 -0.85
C ALA A 22 16.81 -10.60 0.47
N PHE A 23 18.02 -11.11 0.64
CA PHE A 23 18.91 -10.66 1.71
C PHE A 23 19.80 -9.54 1.17
N VAL A 24 19.78 -8.38 1.82
CA VAL A 24 20.57 -7.19 1.46
C VAL A 24 21.20 -6.67 2.74
N ASP A 25 22.53 -6.56 2.77
CA ASP A 25 23.30 -6.10 3.94
C ASP A 25 22.92 -6.82 5.24
N GLY A 26 22.71 -8.15 5.15
CA GLY A 26 22.32 -8.98 6.30
C GLY A 26 20.86 -8.81 6.75
N ASN A 27 20.04 -8.09 5.99
CA ASN A 27 18.63 -7.83 6.29
C ASN A 27 17.72 -8.50 5.27
N LEU A 28 16.60 -9.06 5.72
CA LEU A 28 15.60 -9.64 4.85
C LEU A 28 14.72 -8.52 4.27
N MET A 29 14.81 -8.27 2.97
CA MET A 29 13.91 -7.40 2.24
C MET A 29 12.77 -8.19 1.61
N ILE A 30 11.54 -7.77 1.90
CA ILE A 30 10.32 -8.33 1.33
C ILE A 30 9.64 -7.28 0.47
N ASP A 31 9.58 -7.54 -0.83
CA ASP A 31 8.75 -6.76 -1.74
C ASP A 31 7.37 -7.41 -1.83
N ALA A 32 6.33 -6.67 -1.46
CA ALA A 32 4.94 -7.05 -1.62
C ALA A 32 4.24 -6.07 -2.57
N ALA A 33 3.14 -6.47 -3.19
CA ALA A 33 2.29 -5.61 -3.99
C ALA A 33 0.85 -5.70 -3.51
N ALA A 34 0.21 -4.54 -3.34
CA ALA A 34 -1.23 -4.49 -3.16
C ALA A 34 -1.90 -4.82 -4.50
N CYS A 35 -2.74 -5.87 -4.50
CA CYS A 35 -3.35 -6.44 -5.69
C CYS A 35 -4.88 -6.47 -5.65
N GLY A 36 -5.49 -5.97 -4.56
CA GLY A 36 -6.94 -5.91 -4.41
C GLY A 36 -7.65 -5.02 -5.45
N PRO A 37 -8.99 -5.08 -5.51
CA PRO A 37 -9.75 -4.14 -6.32
C PRO A 37 -9.50 -2.69 -5.86
N PRO A 38 -9.69 -1.70 -6.75
CA PRO A 38 -9.65 -0.29 -6.36
C PRO A 38 -10.72 -0.03 -5.28
N GLY A 39 -10.35 0.69 -4.22
CA GLY A 39 -11.33 1.18 -3.24
C GLY A 39 -12.15 2.37 -3.75
N ARG A 40 -13.13 2.79 -2.95
CA ARG A 40 -14.02 3.95 -3.21
C ARG A 40 -13.40 5.25 -2.74
N CYS A 41 -13.32 6.25 -3.61
CA CYS A 41 -12.80 7.58 -3.27
C CYS A 41 -13.58 8.20 -2.09
N PRO A 42 -12.96 8.69 -0.99
CA PRO A 42 -13.71 9.23 0.14
C PRO A 42 -14.33 10.60 -0.18
N GLN A 43 -13.93 11.25 -1.29
CA GLN A 43 -14.47 12.55 -1.70
C GLN A 43 -15.69 12.43 -2.61
N CYS A 44 -15.73 11.40 -3.46
CA CYS A 44 -16.80 11.24 -4.45
C CYS A 44 -17.50 9.88 -4.39
N ASP A 45 -17.07 8.99 -3.51
CA ASP A 45 -17.53 7.61 -3.33
C ASP A 45 -17.41 6.68 -4.55
N HIS A 46 -16.86 7.16 -5.67
CA HIS A 46 -16.65 6.34 -6.86
C HIS A 46 -15.41 5.46 -6.78
N LEU A 47 -15.52 4.27 -7.35
CA LEU A 47 -14.41 3.34 -7.53
C LEU A 47 -13.35 3.92 -8.48
N GLY A 48 -12.08 3.62 -8.18
CA GLY A 48 -10.99 3.90 -9.10
C GLY A 48 -11.15 3.12 -10.40
N VAL A 49 -11.16 3.81 -11.55
CA VAL A 49 -11.40 3.16 -12.86
C VAL A 49 -10.11 2.78 -13.59
N ARG A 50 -9.01 3.47 -13.29
CA ARG A 50 -7.72 3.25 -13.96
C ARG A 50 -6.56 3.57 -13.03
N VAL A 51 -5.48 2.80 -13.11
CA VAL A 51 -4.24 3.10 -12.39
C VAL A 51 -3.60 4.38 -12.95
N HIS A 52 -3.42 5.37 -12.09
CA HIS A 52 -2.67 6.59 -12.38
C HIS A 52 -1.16 6.38 -12.27
N SER A 53 -0.70 5.84 -11.13
CA SER A 53 0.72 5.61 -10.86
C SER A 53 0.91 4.43 -9.91
N ARG A 54 2.13 3.89 -9.91
CA ARG A 54 2.59 2.87 -8.97
C ARG A 54 3.80 3.42 -8.25
N TYR A 55 3.90 3.19 -6.94
CA TYR A 55 5.05 3.61 -6.17
C TYR A 55 5.31 2.62 -5.03
N TRP A 56 6.53 2.65 -4.53
CA TRP A 56 6.97 1.84 -3.40
C TRP A 56 6.88 2.65 -2.10
N ARG A 57 6.44 1.99 -1.03
CA ARG A 57 6.52 2.54 0.33
C ARG A 57 7.11 1.50 1.27
N HIS A 58 7.95 1.92 2.19
CA HIS A 58 8.40 1.09 3.30
C HIS A 58 7.33 1.11 4.39
N ILE A 59 6.90 -0.06 4.87
CA ILE A 59 5.77 -0.15 5.82
C ILE A 59 6.18 -0.62 7.21
N ALA A 60 7.31 -1.32 7.34
CA ALA A 60 7.83 -1.75 8.62
C ALA A 60 9.29 -2.19 8.51
N ASP A 61 10.01 -1.94 9.60
CA ASP A 61 11.22 -2.66 9.98
C ASP A 61 10.88 -3.55 11.19
N LEU A 62 10.95 -4.86 11.00
CA LEU A 62 10.60 -5.85 12.02
C LEU A 62 11.84 -6.66 12.40
N PRO A 63 12.14 -6.83 13.70
CA PRO A 63 13.17 -7.76 14.11
C PRO A 63 12.70 -9.20 13.90
N LEU A 64 13.48 -10.00 13.17
CA LEU A 64 13.26 -11.42 12.93
C LEU A 64 14.53 -12.18 13.30
N GLY A 65 14.53 -12.85 14.46
CA GLY A 65 15.61 -13.75 14.87
C GLY A 65 17.01 -13.14 14.86
N GLY A 66 17.15 -11.84 15.16
CA GLY A 66 18.43 -11.12 15.13
C GLY A 66 18.75 -10.39 13.83
N GLN A 67 17.96 -10.58 12.77
CA GLN A 67 18.04 -9.82 11.51
C GLN A 67 16.93 -8.77 11.44
N LYS A 68 17.20 -7.61 10.80
CA LYS A 68 16.14 -6.66 10.47
C LYS A 68 15.43 -7.14 9.21
N MET A 69 14.11 -7.10 9.22
CA MET A 69 13.28 -7.32 8.05
C MET A 69 12.62 -6.02 7.63
N ALA A 70 12.82 -5.62 6.38
CA ALA A 70 12.17 -4.46 5.79
C ALA A 70 11.09 -4.92 4.79
N VAL A 71 9.87 -4.44 4.95
CA VAL A 71 8.79 -4.70 3.98
C VAL A 71 8.55 -3.48 3.11
N ARG A 72 8.76 -3.63 1.80
CA ARG A 72 8.43 -2.61 0.80
C ARG A 72 7.17 -3.02 0.06
N LEU A 73 6.18 -2.15 0.10
CA LEU A 73 4.90 -2.36 -0.54
C LEU A 73 4.80 -1.52 -1.81
N ARG A 74 4.54 -2.18 -2.94
CA ARG A 74 4.12 -1.54 -4.19
C ARG A 74 2.62 -1.27 -4.13
N VAL A 75 2.27 0.01 -4.22
CA VAL A 75 0.90 0.50 -4.12
C VAL A 75 0.49 1.14 -5.43
N ARG A 76 -0.79 1.02 -5.80
CA ARG A 76 -1.39 1.66 -6.97
C ARG A 76 -2.20 2.88 -6.53
N ARG A 77 -2.07 3.97 -7.28
CA ARG A 77 -2.99 5.11 -7.25
C ARG A 77 -3.96 4.96 -8.40
N PHE A 78 -5.21 5.36 -8.19
CA PHE A 78 -6.25 5.28 -9.23
C PHE A 78 -6.80 6.67 -9.56
N PHE A 79 -7.24 6.85 -10.81
CA PHE A 79 -8.12 7.95 -11.20
C PHE A 79 -9.57 7.60 -10.87
N SER A 80 -10.33 8.58 -10.41
CA SER A 80 -11.79 8.50 -10.36
C SER A 80 -12.37 8.87 -11.73
N ALA A 81 -13.54 8.30 -12.06
CA ALA A 81 -14.28 8.69 -13.26
C ALA A 81 -14.88 10.10 -13.16
N ILE A 82 -15.05 10.61 -11.94
CA ILE A 82 -15.61 11.95 -11.69
C ILE A 82 -14.63 12.84 -10.93
N ARG A 83 -14.70 14.15 -11.18
CA ARG A 83 -13.98 15.14 -10.39
C ARG A 83 -14.71 15.32 -9.06
N ALA A 84 -13.96 15.37 -7.97
CA ALA A 84 -14.50 15.83 -6.70
C ALA A 84 -14.92 17.31 -6.82
N SER A 85 -15.93 17.73 -6.08
CA SER A 85 -16.32 19.13 -5.97
C SER A 85 -15.14 19.97 -5.44
N ALA A 86 -14.99 21.19 -5.96
CA ALA A 86 -13.82 22.04 -5.74
C ALA A 86 -13.66 22.55 -4.29
N ASP A 87 -14.68 22.38 -3.44
CA ASP A 87 -14.71 22.89 -2.06
C ASP A 87 -13.87 22.08 -1.05
N VAL A 88 -13.22 20.99 -1.49
CA VAL A 88 -12.37 20.17 -0.62
C VAL A 88 -10.90 20.42 -0.94
N GLY A 89 -10.26 21.23 -0.10
CA GLY A 89 -8.91 21.78 -0.24
C GLY A 89 -7.84 20.85 -0.84
N HIS A 90 -6.92 21.49 -1.56
CA HIS A 90 -5.86 20.89 -2.36
C HIS A 90 -4.85 20.08 -1.53
N SER A 91 -4.85 18.75 -1.64
CA SER A 91 -3.66 17.87 -1.78
C SER A 91 -4.06 16.38 -1.67
N TRP A 92 -4.71 15.84 -2.70
CA TRP A 92 -5.16 14.43 -2.67
C TRP A 92 -4.50 13.58 -3.76
N SER A 93 -3.17 13.55 -3.73
CA SER A 93 -2.32 12.64 -4.51
C SER A 93 -2.10 11.29 -3.79
N ARG A 94 -3.01 10.85 -2.91
CA ARG A 94 -2.78 9.72 -1.98
C ARG A 94 -3.93 8.71 -1.89
N TRP A 95 -4.66 8.46 -2.98
CA TRP A 95 -5.46 7.24 -3.09
C TRP A 95 -4.55 6.01 -3.19
N ARG A 96 -4.74 5.02 -2.30
CA ARG A 96 -3.83 3.86 -2.15
C ARG A 96 -4.65 2.55 -2.08
N ALA A 97 -4.41 1.64 -3.02
CA ALA A 97 -4.85 0.24 -2.96
C ALA A 97 -3.83 -0.67 -3.67
#